data_AF-F4MVK3-F1
#
_entry.id   AF-F4MVK3-F1
#
_cell.length_a   1.000
_cell.length_b   1.000
_cell.length_c   1.000
_cell.angle_alpha   90.00
_cell.angle_beta   90.00
_cell.angle_gamma   90.00
#
_symmetry.space_group_name_H-M   'P 1'
#
loop_
_entity.id
_entity.type
_entity.pdbx_description
1 polymer ?
#
loop_
_entity_poly.entity_id
_entity_poly.type
_entity_poly.pdbx_seq_one_letter_code
_entity_poly.pdbx_strand_id
1 'polypeptide(L)'
;MYYSGAVMSQLLLGTESLELERFPPQENSNTLQAWEAADEYLLQNIDLNQIDGRPVLVFNDQFGTLACALHAYRPFSVSDSYMSQLATAHNLRLNHLDEGAVTLLSSMDTLPAAPKLVVIKIPKALALLEHQLHALRRVVAPDTVIIAGAKSRDVHNSTLQLFEKILGPTKTTLAWKKARLIHCEVADIPPSEVPETTNWPLANTEYVIHNHANVFLAIIWISVRASSWKSYLMM
;
A
#
# COMPACT_ATOMS: atom_id res chain seq x y z
N MET A 1 24.39 -25.89 -17.41
CA MET A 1 23.79 -24.55 -17.27
C MET A 1 23.74 -24.25 -15.79
N TYR A 2 24.59 -23.33 -15.32
CA TYR A 2 24.54 -22.89 -13.92
C TYR A 2 23.28 -22.04 -13.76
N TYR A 3 22.30 -22.52 -12.99
CA TYR A 3 21.29 -21.64 -12.41
C TYR A 3 22.01 -20.80 -11.36
N SER A 4 22.40 -19.57 -11.73
CA SER A 4 22.77 -18.56 -10.73
C SER A 4 21.48 -18.21 -9.99
N GLY A 5 21.38 -18.65 -8.73
CA GLY A 5 20.20 -18.42 -7.90
C GLY A 5 19.94 -16.93 -7.72
N ALA A 6 18.67 -16.54 -7.81
CA ALA A 6 18.25 -15.19 -7.50
C ALA A 6 18.58 -14.83 -6.03
N VAL A 7 18.76 -13.55 -5.75
CA VAL A 7 19.14 -13.08 -4.40
C VAL A 7 17.95 -13.20 -3.46
N MET A 8 17.93 -14.28 -2.66
CA MET A 8 16.93 -14.53 -1.64
C MET A 8 17.23 -13.72 -0.36
N SER A 9 16.18 -13.20 0.27
CA SER A 9 16.28 -12.47 1.54
C SER A 9 15.50 -13.18 2.63
N GLN A 10 16.11 -13.40 3.79
CA GLN A 10 15.46 -14.03 4.94
C GLN A 10 14.93 -12.96 5.90
N LEU A 11 13.68 -13.09 6.32
CA LEU A 11 13.07 -12.29 7.39
C LEU A 11 12.82 -13.19 8.60
N LEU A 12 13.33 -12.81 9.77
CA LEU A 12 13.14 -13.54 11.02
C LEU A 12 12.00 -12.90 11.83
N LEU A 13 10.98 -13.70 12.15
CA LEU A 13 9.80 -13.34 12.91
C LEU A 13 9.70 -14.21 14.16
N GLY A 14 10.43 -13.83 15.20
CA GLY A 14 10.51 -14.65 16.43
C GLY A 14 11.11 -16.02 16.13
N THR A 15 10.27 -17.06 16.09
CA THR A 15 10.66 -18.45 15.78
C THR A 15 10.45 -18.84 14.32
N GLU A 16 9.77 -18.03 13.52
CA GLU A 16 9.52 -18.29 12.11
C GLU A 16 10.53 -17.55 11.23
N SER A 17 10.89 -18.14 10.09
CA SER A 17 11.72 -17.49 9.09
C SER A 17 11.05 -17.55 7.73
N LEU A 18 10.91 -16.40 7.07
CA LEU A 18 10.37 -16.30 5.73
C LEU A 18 11.49 -16.08 4.72
N GLU A 19 11.47 -16.88 3.65
CA GLU A 19 12.30 -16.69 2.47
C GLU A 19 11.54 -15.82 1.45
N LEU A 20 12.05 -14.63 1.19
CA LEU A 20 11.37 -13.63 0.36
C LEU A 20 12.26 -13.19 -0.79
N GLU A 21 11.68 -13.14 -1.97
CA GLU A 21 12.34 -12.72 -3.20
C GLU A 21 11.61 -11.52 -3.83
N ARG A 22 12.37 -10.68 -4.54
CA ARG A 22 11.81 -9.60 -5.36
C ARG A 22 11.21 -10.19 -6.63
N PHE A 23 10.19 -9.52 -7.16
CA PHE A 23 9.57 -9.90 -8.42
C PHE A 23 9.62 -8.74 -9.45
N PRO A 24 9.95 -9.04 -10.72
CA PRO A 24 10.50 -10.29 -11.21
C PRO A 24 11.87 -10.61 -10.56
N PRO A 25 12.25 -11.90 -10.48
CA PRO A 25 13.58 -12.32 -10.01
C PRO A 25 14.68 -11.52 -10.68
N GLN A 26 15.62 -10.98 -9.90
CA GLN A 26 16.76 -10.23 -10.41
C GLN A 26 18.06 -10.96 -10.08
N GLU A 27 18.80 -11.33 -11.11
CA GLU A 27 20.03 -12.12 -10.98
C GLU A 27 21.22 -11.33 -10.39
N ASN A 28 21.16 -9.98 -10.34
CA ASN A 28 22.33 -9.13 -10.07
C ASN A 28 22.13 -8.00 -9.03
N SER A 29 21.13 -8.09 -8.17
CA SER A 29 20.85 -7.05 -7.17
C SER A 29 21.20 -7.53 -5.76
N ASN A 30 22.48 -7.46 -5.37
CA ASN A 30 22.91 -7.81 -4.00
C ASN A 30 22.51 -6.77 -2.93
N THR A 31 21.85 -5.67 -3.28
CA THR A 31 21.51 -4.59 -2.33
C THR A 31 20.03 -4.40 -2.08
N LEU A 32 19.14 -4.84 -2.99
CA LEU A 32 17.70 -4.65 -2.84
C LEU A 32 17.07 -5.94 -2.32
N GLN A 33 16.48 -5.86 -1.14
CA GLN A 33 15.73 -6.95 -0.51
C GLN A 33 14.26 -6.90 -0.92
N ALA A 34 13.54 -8.00 -0.68
CA ALA A 34 12.09 -8.10 -0.88
C ALA A 34 11.29 -7.40 0.24
N TRP A 35 11.95 -7.13 1.37
CA TRP A 35 11.38 -6.43 2.51
C TRP A 35 12.26 -5.23 2.89
N GLU A 36 11.71 -4.34 3.71
CA GLU A 36 12.42 -3.21 4.28
C GLU A 36 12.19 -3.07 5.79
N ALA A 37 12.97 -2.22 6.46
CA ALA A 37 12.84 -2.01 7.90
C ALA A 37 11.44 -1.59 8.36
N ALA A 38 10.63 -0.96 7.49
CA ALA A 38 9.25 -0.64 7.81
C ALA A 38 8.36 -1.89 7.96
N ASP A 39 8.60 -2.93 7.16
CA ASP A 39 7.83 -4.19 7.23
C ASP A 39 8.13 -4.91 8.55
N GLU A 40 9.42 -5.03 8.89
CA GLU A 40 9.88 -5.59 10.16
C GLU A 40 9.33 -4.78 11.34
N TYR A 41 9.34 -3.44 11.24
CA TYR A 41 8.87 -2.58 12.32
C TYR A 41 7.35 -2.69 12.52
N LEU A 42 6.58 -2.78 11.44
CA LEU A 42 5.14 -3.03 11.49
C LEU A 42 4.85 -4.35 12.22
N LEU A 43 5.48 -5.45 11.80
CA LEU A 43 5.26 -6.77 12.40
C LEU A 43 5.61 -6.82 13.89
N GLN A 44 6.63 -6.09 14.33
CA GLN A 44 6.99 -5.98 15.75
C GLN A 44 5.99 -5.17 16.59
N ASN A 45 5.17 -4.31 15.98
CA ASN A 45 4.23 -3.42 16.69
C ASN A 45 2.77 -3.85 16.53
N ILE A 46 2.51 -4.97 15.85
CA ILE A 46 1.19 -5.58 15.78
C ILE A 46 1.02 -6.50 16.98
N ASP A 47 0.01 -6.24 17.80
CA ASP A 47 -0.40 -7.16 18.86
C ASP A 47 -1.35 -8.22 18.30
N LEU A 48 -0.79 -9.38 17.97
CA LEU A 48 -1.52 -10.49 17.37
C LEU A 48 -2.63 -11.04 18.28
N ASN A 49 -2.57 -10.82 19.60
CA ASN A 49 -3.61 -11.27 20.53
C ASN A 49 -4.92 -10.49 20.39
N GLN A 50 -4.89 -9.33 19.73
CA GLN A 50 -6.08 -8.52 19.49
C GLN A 50 -6.85 -8.94 18.24
N ILE A 51 -6.33 -9.86 17.42
CA ILE A 51 -7.00 -10.34 16.22
C ILE A 51 -8.07 -11.36 16.64
N ASP A 52 -9.34 -11.04 16.40
CA ASP A 52 -10.51 -11.77 16.91
C ASP A 52 -11.29 -12.52 15.82
N GLY A 53 -10.62 -12.84 14.71
CA GLY A 53 -11.21 -13.53 13.55
C GLY A 53 -11.93 -12.61 12.56
N ARG A 54 -12.11 -11.32 12.89
CA ARG A 54 -12.50 -10.32 11.89
C ARG A 54 -11.38 -10.08 10.87
N PRO A 55 -11.71 -9.48 9.71
CA PRO A 55 -10.77 -9.32 8.60
C PRO A 55 -9.48 -8.58 8.99
N VAL A 56 -8.36 -9.03 8.41
CA VAL A 56 -7.08 -8.33 8.43
C VAL A 56 -6.83 -7.74 7.05
N LEU A 57 -6.59 -6.43 6.97
CA LEU A 57 -6.28 -5.74 5.72
C LEU A 57 -4.81 -5.36 5.68
N VAL A 58 -4.16 -5.62 4.56
CA VAL A 58 -2.78 -5.22 4.27
C VAL A 58 -2.77 -4.40 2.99
N PHE A 59 -2.39 -3.13 3.07
CA PHE A 59 -2.35 -2.23 1.92
C PHE A 59 -0.92 -2.03 1.41
N ASN A 60 -0.79 -2.04 0.08
CA ASN A 60 0.43 -1.66 -0.65
C ASN A 60 1.66 -2.50 -0.26
N ASP A 61 1.45 -3.77 0.09
CA ASP A 61 2.54 -4.72 0.31
C ASP A 61 3.19 -5.08 -1.03
N GLN A 62 4.42 -4.60 -1.23
CA GLN A 62 5.04 -4.60 -2.55
C GLN A 62 5.44 -6.00 -3.02
N PHE A 63 5.86 -6.86 -2.08
CA PHE A 63 6.35 -8.21 -2.36
C PHE A 63 5.66 -9.26 -1.48
N GLY A 64 4.58 -8.92 -0.79
CA GLY A 64 3.83 -9.87 0.03
C GLY A 64 4.49 -10.22 1.35
N THR A 65 5.41 -9.40 1.86
CA THR A 65 6.11 -9.68 3.13
C THR A 65 5.14 -9.73 4.31
N LEU A 66 4.28 -8.73 4.44
CA LEU A 66 3.29 -8.63 5.51
C LEU A 66 2.18 -9.66 5.30
N ALA A 67 1.78 -9.89 4.05
CA ALA A 67 0.79 -10.90 3.70
C ALA A 67 1.27 -12.33 4.05
N CYS A 68 2.52 -12.68 3.76
CA CYS A 68 3.12 -13.96 4.14
C CYS A 68 3.25 -14.09 5.66
N ALA A 69 3.71 -13.03 6.34
CA ALA A 69 3.86 -13.02 7.80
C ALA A 69 2.53 -13.17 8.54
N LEU A 70 1.44 -12.64 7.98
CA LEU A 70 0.11 -12.69 8.59
C LEU A 70 -0.78 -13.79 8.00
N HIS A 71 -0.23 -14.73 7.22
CA HIS A 71 -1.02 -15.74 6.47
C HIS A 71 -1.99 -16.55 7.35
N ALA A 72 -1.63 -16.82 8.61
CA ALA A 72 -2.47 -17.53 9.58
C ALA A 72 -3.82 -16.82 9.86
N TYR A 73 -3.87 -15.50 9.67
CA TYR A 73 -5.07 -14.66 9.87
C TYR A 73 -5.85 -14.40 8.58
N ARG A 74 -5.48 -15.10 7.51
CA ARG A 74 -6.07 -15.00 6.16
C ARG A 74 -6.26 -13.57 5.65
N PRO A 75 -5.19 -12.77 5.51
CA PRO A 75 -5.31 -11.35 5.25
C PRO A 75 -5.82 -11.07 3.83
N PHE A 76 -6.49 -9.93 3.68
CA PHE A 76 -6.79 -9.34 2.39
C PHE A 76 -5.64 -8.39 2.02
N SER A 77 -4.89 -8.73 0.97
CA SER A 77 -3.79 -7.92 0.45
C SER A 77 -4.31 -7.02 -0.66
N VAL A 78 -4.46 -5.74 -0.36
CA VAL A 78 -4.99 -4.71 -1.25
C VAL A 78 -3.84 -3.98 -1.93
N SER A 79 -3.78 -4.05 -3.26
CA SER A 79 -2.73 -3.38 -4.04
C SER A 79 -3.23 -2.89 -5.39
N ASP A 80 -2.72 -1.75 -5.82
CA ASP A 80 -2.94 -1.20 -7.17
C ASP A 80 -1.92 -1.73 -8.20
N SER A 81 -1.09 -2.71 -7.81
CA SER A 81 -0.07 -3.30 -8.67
C SER A 81 -0.25 -4.79 -8.84
N TYR A 82 -0.56 -5.20 -10.08
CA TYR A 82 -0.58 -6.62 -10.44
C TYR A 82 0.78 -7.30 -10.23
N MET A 83 1.89 -6.56 -10.39
CA MET A 83 3.22 -7.07 -10.08
C MET A 83 3.38 -7.43 -8.60
N SER A 84 2.79 -6.64 -7.69
CA SER A 84 2.81 -6.95 -6.25
C SER A 84 1.95 -8.16 -5.90
N GLN A 85 0.85 -8.36 -6.61
CA GLN A 85 0.02 -9.57 -6.48
C GLN A 85 0.80 -10.82 -6.92
N LEU A 86 1.47 -10.76 -8.09
CA LEU A 86 2.34 -11.84 -8.55
C LEU A 86 3.51 -12.11 -7.59
N ALA A 87 4.12 -11.05 -7.04
CA ALA A 87 5.19 -11.16 -6.06
C ALA A 87 4.70 -11.85 -4.77
N THR A 88 3.50 -11.51 -4.31
CA THR A 88 2.89 -12.11 -3.13
C THR A 88 2.65 -13.61 -3.36
N ALA A 89 2.02 -13.98 -4.48
CA ALA A 89 1.79 -15.38 -4.83
C ALA A 89 3.10 -16.17 -5.00
N HIS A 90 4.14 -15.54 -5.55
CA HIS A 90 5.48 -16.12 -5.64
C HIS A 90 6.06 -16.41 -4.26
N ASN A 91 6.05 -15.42 -3.35
CA ASN A 91 6.63 -15.57 -2.03
C ASN A 91 5.83 -16.51 -1.11
N LEU A 92 4.51 -16.62 -1.28
CA LEU A 92 3.70 -17.65 -0.63
C LEU A 92 4.16 -19.06 -1.04
N ARG A 93 4.32 -19.30 -2.35
CA ARG A 93 4.82 -20.58 -2.87
C ARG A 93 6.24 -20.89 -2.38
N LEU A 94 7.10 -19.88 -2.32
CA LEU A 94 8.48 -20.00 -1.84
C LEU A 94 8.54 -20.50 -0.38
N ASN A 95 7.58 -20.08 0.44
CA ASN A 95 7.48 -20.49 1.85
C ASN A 95 6.56 -21.70 2.06
N HIS A 96 6.14 -22.40 1.00
CA HIS A 96 5.20 -23.53 1.06
C HIS A 96 3.86 -23.19 1.75
N LEU A 97 3.43 -21.94 1.65
CA LEU A 97 2.16 -21.46 2.19
C LEU A 97 1.04 -21.67 1.17
N ASP A 98 -0.18 -21.90 1.65
CA ASP A 98 -1.38 -21.94 0.79
C ASP A 98 -1.60 -20.57 0.15
N GLU A 99 -1.64 -20.52 -1.19
CA GLU A 99 -1.96 -19.28 -1.92
C GLU A 99 -3.37 -18.77 -1.57
N GLY A 100 -4.29 -19.68 -1.23
CA GLY A 100 -5.63 -19.34 -0.75
C GLY A 100 -5.67 -18.78 0.67
N ALA A 101 -4.54 -18.77 1.39
CA ALA A 101 -4.44 -18.10 2.68
C ALA A 101 -4.47 -16.58 2.53
N VAL A 102 -4.13 -16.00 1.38
CA VAL A 102 -4.18 -14.55 1.17
C VAL A 102 -5.18 -14.23 0.08
N THR A 103 -6.14 -13.35 0.40
CA THR A 103 -7.08 -12.85 -0.62
C THR A 103 -6.49 -11.60 -1.27
N LEU A 104 -6.17 -11.68 -2.56
CA LEU A 104 -5.61 -10.56 -3.32
C LEU A 104 -6.74 -9.66 -3.84
N LEU A 105 -6.71 -8.39 -3.48
CA LEU A 105 -7.66 -7.37 -3.91
C LEU A 105 -6.95 -6.24 -4.67
N SER A 106 -7.65 -5.68 -5.65
CA SER A 106 -7.31 -4.42 -6.30
C SER A 106 -7.75 -3.22 -5.46
N SER A 107 -7.28 -2.02 -5.82
CA SER A 107 -7.69 -0.76 -5.19
C SER A 107 -9.17 -0.41 -5.38
N MET A 108 -9.85 -1.06 -6.34
CA MET A 108 -11.25 -0.84 -6.72
C MET A 108 -12.20 -1.87 -6.11
N ASP A 109 -11.67 -2.95 -5.53
CA ASP A 109 -12.50 -3.99 -4.95
C ASP A 109 -13.13 -3.53 -3.64
N THR A 110 -14.29 -4.12 -3.32
CA THR A 110 -14.98 -3.83 -2.07
C THR A 110 -14.20 -4.39 -0.89
N LEU A 111 -13.88 -3.54 0.07
CA LEU A 111 -13.21 -3.95 1.30
C LEU A 111 -14.20 -4.72 2.21
N PRO A 112 -13.73 -5.77 2.91
CA PRO A 112 -14.57 -6.48 3.87
C PRO A 112 -14.91 -5.57 5.06
N ALA A 113 -16.13 -5.73 5.59
CA ALA A 113 -16.65 -4.91 6.67
C ALA A 113 -15.95 -5.19 8.01
N ALA A 114 -15.85 -4.15 8.84
CA ALA A 114 -15.36 -4.16 10.21
C ALA A 114 -14.01 -4.92 10.40
N PRO A 115 -12.94 -4.57 9.66
CA PRO A 115 -11.64 -5.21 9.86
C PRO A 115 -11.15 -5.00 11.30
N LYS A 116 -10.49 -6.01 11.88
CA LYS A 116 -9.86 -5.84 13.20
C LYS A 116 -8.52 -5.14 13.12
N LEU A 117 -7.74 -5.48 12.10
CA LEU A 117 -6.40 -4.97 11.89
C LEU A 117 -6.27 -4.43 10.47
N VAL A 118 -5.70 -3.24 10.36
CA VAL A 118 -5.38 -2.60 9.09
C VAL A 118 -3.92 -2.17 9.11
N VAL A 119 -3.13 -2.76 8.23
CA VAL A 119 -1.70 -2.49 8.06
C VAL A 119 -1.50 -1.77 6.74
N ILE A 120 -0.93 -0.56 6.76
CA ILE A 120 -0.76 0.25 5.56
C ILE A 120 0.71 0.53 5.31
N LYS A 121 1.25 0.08 4.17
CA LYS A 121 2.49 0.67 3.65
C LYS A 121 2.14 1.99 2.99
N ILE A 122 2.70 3.09 3.48
CA ILE A 122 2.35 4.41 2.97
C ILE A 122 2.82 4.49 1.50
N PRO A 123 1.90 4.67 0.52
CA PRO A 123 2.28 4.72 -0.87
C PRO A 123 3.01 6.04 -1.16
N LYS A 124 3.81 6.06 -2.23
CA LYS A 124 4.49 7.28 -2.68
C LYS A 124 3.51 8.36 -3.15
N ALA A 125 2.37 7.95 -3.70
CA ALA A 125 1.34 8.84 -4.20
C ALA A 125 0.33 9.14 -3.09
N LEU A 126 0.27 10.40 -2.63
CA LEU A 126 -0.67 10.82 -1.58
C LEU A 126 -2.13 10.64 -2.01
N ALA A 127 -2.44 10.83 -3.29
CA ALA A 127 -3.79 10.60 -3.84
C ALA A 127 -4.25 9.14 -3.70
N LEU A 128 -3.33 8.17 -3.83
CA LEU A 128 -3.66 6.76 -3.59
C LEU A 128 -3.97 6.52 -2.11
N LEU A 129 -3.17 7.12 -1.22
CA LEU A 129 -3.43 7.03 0.22
C LEU A 129 -4.80 7.62 0.56
N GLU A 130 -5.11 8.82 0.05
CA GLU A 130 -6.42 9.47 0.29
C GLU A 130 -7.59 8.58 -0.15
N HIS A 131 -7.52 8.03 -1.36
CA HIS A 131 -8.53 7.10 -1.86
C HIS A 131 -8.68 5.87 -0.96
N GLN A 132 -7.57 5.24 -0.56
CA GLN A 132 -7.59 4.07 0.32
C GLN A 132 -8.15 4.38 1.70
N LEU A 133 -7.83 5.54 2.28
CA LEU A 133 -8.36 5.97 3.57
C LEU A 133 -9.86 6.25 3.50
N HIS A 134 -10.36 6.83 2.39
CA HIS A 134 -11.79 7.02 2.18
C HIS A 134 -12.54 5.69 2.02
N ALA A 135 -12.00 4.75 1.25
CA ALA A 135 -12.56 3.40 1.14
C ALA A 135 -12.58 2.72 2.52
N LEU A 136 -11.49 2.85 3.27
CA LEU A 136 -11.36 2.28 4.61
C LEU A 136 -12.36 2.90 5.59
N ARG A 137 -12.59 4.21 5.54
CA ARG A 137 -13.54 4.90 6.43
C ARG A 137 -14.95 4.33 6.36
N ARG A 138 -15.34 3.78 5.21
CA ARG A 138 -16.67 3.17 5.00
C ARG A 138 -16.84 1.83 5.70
N VAL A 139 -15.75 1.14 6.06
CA VAL A 139 -15.79 -0.24 6.57
C VAL A 139 -15.23 -0.41 7.98
N VAL A 140 -14.43 0.53 8.49
CA VAL A 140 -13.81 0.42 9.83
C VAL A 140 -14.81 0.45 10.98
N ALA A 141 -14.52 -0.32 12.02
CA ALA A 141 -15.20 -0.25 13.30
C ALA A 141 -14.44 0.70 14.26
N PRO A 142 -15.08 1.22 15.32
CA PRO A 142 -14.43 2.09 16.30
C PRO A 142 -13.21 1.45 16.99
N ASP A 143 -13.16 0.12 17.06
CA ASP A 143 -12.11 -0.65 17.71
C ASP A 143 -11.11 -1.30 16.71
N THR A 144 -11.16 -0.89 15.45
CA THR A 144 -10.20 -1.31 14.42
C THR A 144 -8.82 -0.74 14.75
N VAL A 145 -7.80 -1.61 14.77
CA VAL A 145 -6.40 -1.22 14.95
C VAL A 145 -5.83 -0.82 13.59
N ILE A 146 -5.43 0.44 13.44
CA ILE A 146 -4.84 0.96 12.20
C ILE A 146 -3.38 1.33 12.46
N ILE A 147 -2.48 0.69 11.72
CA ILE A 147 -1.04 0.94 11.79
C ILE A 147 -0.49 1.14 10.37
N ALA A 148 0.20 2.25 10.15
CA ALA A 148 0.84 2.56 8.89
C ALA A 148 2.35 2.70 9.04
N GLY A 149 3.12 2.27 8.05
CA GLY A 149 4.58 2.26 8.10
C GLY A 149 5.21 2.72 6.79
N ALA A 150 6.29 3.49 6.92
CA ALA A 150 7.16 3.85 5.81
C ALA A 150 8.56 4.22 6.30
N LYS A 151 9.46 4.55 5.36
CA LYS A 151 10.74 5.16 5.71
C LYS A 151 10.49 6.48 6.42
N SER A 152 11.27 6.80 7.45
CA SER A 152 11.05 8.02 8.26
C SER A 152 11.02 9.30 7.45
N ARG A 153 11.73 9.34 6.30
CA ARG A 153 11.75 10.50 5.39
C ARG A 153 10.49 10.65 4.55
N ASP A 154 9.72 9.57 4.38
CA ASP A 154 8.49 9.52 3.58
C ASP A 154 7.24 9.74 4.46
N VAL A 155 7.41 9.87 5.79
CA VAL A 155 6.37 10.26 6.74
C VAL A 155 6.37 11.78 6.89
N HIS A 156 5.47 12.45 6.17
CA HIS A 156 5.32 13.91 6.18
C HIS A 156 4.12 14.36 7.01
N ASN A 157 4.09 15.64 7.38
CA ASN A 157 2.93 16.24 8.08
C ASN A 157 1.63 16.11 7.28
N SER A 158 1.71 16.21 5.95
CA SER A 158 0.56 16.02 5.06
C SER A 158 -0.06 14.63 5.18
N THR A 159 0.77 13.60 5.40
CA THR A 159 0.31 12.23 5.64
C THR A 159 -0.49 12.16 6.93
N LEU A 160 0.03 12.70 8.03
CA LEU A 160 -0.66 12.70 9.33
C LEU A 160 -2.00 13.46 9.26
N GLN A 161 -1.99 14.65 8.66
CA GLN A 161 -3.20 15.46 8.45
C GLN A 161 -4.27 14.71 7.66
N LEU A 162 -3.88 13.88 6.70
CA LEU A 162 -4.82 13.09 5.89
C LEU A 162 -5.48 11.98 6.72
N PHE A 163 -4.71 11.26 7.54
CA PHE A 163 -5.25 10.30 8.50
C PHE A 163 -6.20 10.97 9.50
N GLU A 164 -5.79 12.10 10.08
CA GLU A 164 -6.58 12.87 11.06
C GLU A 164 -7.89 13.40 10.48
N LYS A 165 -7.87 13.86 9.24
CA LYS A 165 -9.05 14.36 8.53
C LYS A 165 -10.05 13.25 8.22
N ILE A 166 -9.59 12.07 7.83
CA ILE A 166 -10.45 11.02 7.25
C ILE A 166 -10.84 9.95 8.28
N LEU A 167 -9.91 9.51 9.13
CA LEU A 167 -10.09 8.39 10.04
C LEU A 167 -10.15 8.83 11.49
N GLY A 168 -9.22 9.68 11.93
CA GLY A 168 -9.15 10.13 13.31
C GLY A 168 -7.72 10.35 13.83
N PRO A 169 -7.57 10.64 15.13
CA PRO A 169 -6.31 11.13 15.69
C PRO A 169 -5.16 10.16 15.48
N THR A 170 -3.97 10.71 15.25
CA THR A 170 -2.77 9.91 14.97
C THR A 170 -1.70 10.06 16.03
N LYS A 171 -0.93 8.99 16.22
CA LYS A 171 0.27 8.96 17.06
C LYS A 171 1.42 8.32 16.31
N THR A 172 2.55 9.02 16.23
CA THR A 172 3.74 8.49 15.58
C THR A 172 4.66 7.80 16.57
N THR A 173 5.36 6.76 16.12
CA THR A 173 6.43 6.12 16.91
C THR A 173 7.79 6.83 16.72
N LEU A 174 8.76 6.46 17.56
CA LEU A 174 10.15 6.85 17.36
C LEU A 174 10.69 6.23 16.07
N ALA A 175 11.68 6.89 15.46
CA ALA A 175 12.32 6.32 14.27
C ALA A 175 13.15 5.08 14.66
N TRP A 176 12.97 3.99 13.92
CA TRP A 176 13.70 2.74 14.13
C TRP A 176 14.21 2.22 12.78
N LYS A 177 15.52 1.96 12.66
CA LYS A 177 16.17 1.56 11.38
C LYS A 177 15.76 2.41 10.15
N LYS A 178 15.57 3.73 10.33
CA LYS A 178 15.06 4.67 9.30
C LYS A 178 13.62 4.40 8.83
N ALA A 179 12.83 3.68 9.61
CA ALA A 179 11.38 3.55 9.47
C ALA A 179 10.66 4.32 10.59
N ARG A 180 9.41 4.70 10.35
CA ARG A 180 8.53 5.33 11.34
C ARG A 180 7.12 4.81 11.12
N LEU A 181 6.40 4.58 12.23
CA LEU A 181 5.02 4.12 12.19
C LEU A 181 4.06 5.23 12.60
N ILE A 182 2.83 5.12 12.11
CA ILE A 182 1.68 5.96 12.46
C ILE A 182 0.60 5.01 12.98
N HIS A 183 0.18 5.21 14.21
CA HIS A 183 -1.03 4.61 14.76
C HIS A 183 -2.18 5.59 14.55
N CYS A 184 -3.33 5.10 14.12
CA CYS A 184 -4.52 5.91 13.93
C CYS A 184 -5.69 5.28 14.69
N GLU A 185 -6.39 6.10 15.47
CA GLU A 185 -7.63 5.69 16.12
C GLU A 185 -8.82 6.09 15.26
N VAL A 186 -9.86 5.24 15.25
CA VAL A 186 -11.06 5.48 14.46
C VAL A 186 -11.98 6.43 15.23
N ALA A 187 -12.05 7.68 14.78
CA ALA A 187 -12.97 8.67 15.31
C ALA A 187 -14.37 8.52 14.70
N ASP A 188 -15.36 9.16 15.33
CA ASP A 188 -16.73 9.23 14.82
C ASP A 188 -16.87 10.39 13.79
N ILE A 189 -16.33 10.19 12.59
CA ILE A 189 -16.34 11.14 11.48
C ILE A 189 -17.26 10.62 10.36
N PRO A 190 -18.31 11.32 9.92
CA PRO A 190 -19.14 10.81 8.83
C PRO A 190 -18.31 10.61 7.54
N PRO A 191 -18.47 9.48 6.83
CA PRO A 191 -17.75 9.25 5.58
C PRO A 191 -18.12 10.36 4.59
N SER A 192 -17.11 11.00 4.01
CA SER A 192 -17.32 11.98 2.94
C SER A 192 -17.49 11.26 1.60
N GLU A 193 -18.44 11.73 0.78
CA GLU A 193 -18.53 11.32 -0.63
C GLU A 193 -17.47 12.09 -1.43
N VAL A 194 -16.40 11.39 -1.78
CA VAL A 194 -15.38 11.89 -2.71
C VAL A 194 -15.55 11.14 -4.02
N PRO A 195 -15.56 11.83 -5.18
CA PRO A 195 -15.62 11.17 -6.47
C PRO A 195 -14.41 10.24 -6.67
N GLU A 196 -14.65 9.05 -7.23
CA GLU A 196 -13.60 8.04 -7.45
C GLU A 196 -12.57 8.46 -8.51
N THR A 197 -12.95 9.42 -9.38
CA THR A 197 -12.10 9.92 -10.46
C THR A 197 -11.99 11.44 -10.48
N THR A 198 -10.80 11.91 -10.82
CA THR A 198 -10.58 13.31 -11.23
C THR A 198 -10.81 13.41 -12.73
N ASN A 199 -11.70 14.32 -13.14
CA ASN A 199 -12.15 14.44 -14.51
C ASN A 199 -11.70 15.78 -15.12
N TRP A 200 -11.17 15.77 -16.35
CA TRP A 200 -10.88 17.00 -17.09
C TRP A 200 -11.14 16.84 -18.59
N PRO A 201 -11.57 17.92 -19.28
CA PRO A 201 -11.73 17.89 -20.73
C PRO A 201 -10.38 17.78 -21.43
N LEU A 202 -10.32 16.98 -22.50
CA LEU A 202 -9.18 16.93 -23.39
C LEU A 202 -9.27 18.05 -24.43
N ALA A 203 -8.28 18.95 -24.42
CA ALA A 203 -8.27 20.13 -25.28
C ALA A 203 -8.50 19.80 -26.76
N ASN A 204 -9.35 20.59 -27.42
CA ASN A 204 -9.74 20.44 -28.83
C ASN A 204 -10.48 19.14 -29.18
N THR A 205 -11.13 18.50 -28.20
CA THR A 205 -11.99 17.33 -28.41
C THR A 205 -13.24 17.41 -27.53
N GLU A 206 -14.23 16.56 -27.77
CA GLU A 206 -15.39 16.38 -26.88
C GLU A 206 -15.12 15.37 -25.75
N TYR A 207 -13.91 14.81 -25.69
CA TYR A 207 -13.57 13.77 -24.71
C TYR A 207 -13.28 14.35 -23.33
N VAL A 208 -13.72 13.62 -22.30
CA VAL A 208 -13.39 13.85 -20.89
C VAL A 208 -12.48 12.72 -20.43
N ILE A 209 -11.33 13.07 -19.86
CA ILE A 209 -10.40 12.10 -19.28
C ILE A 209 -10.79 11.88 -17.83
N HIS A 210 -11.03 10.63 -17.47
CA HIS A 210 -11.31 10.19 -16.10
C HIS A 210 -10.07 9.52 -15.53
N ASN A 211 -9.57 9.99 -14.38
CA ASN A 211 -8.37 9.42 -13.76
C ASN A 211 -8.68 8.95 -12.34
N HIS A 212 -8.50 7.66 -12.12
CA HIS A 212 -8.49 7.07 -10.80
C HIS A 212 -7.25 7.50 -10.01
N ALA A 213 -7.30 7.32 -8.69
CA ALA A 213 -6.14 7.51 -7.84
C ALA A 213 -4.97 6.64 -8.32
N ASN A 214 -3.74 7.16 -8.24
CA ASN A 214 -2.50 6.50 -8.69
C ASN A 214 -2.27 6.38 -10.20
N VAL A 215 -3.19 6.84 -11.06
CA VAL A 215 -2.96 6.96 -12.50
C VAL A 215 -1.92 8.07 -12.78
N PHE A 216 -0.93 7.78 -13.63
CA PHE A 216 0.10 8.73 -14.01
C PHE A 216 -0.52 9.99 -14.66
N LEU A 217 -0.01 11.18 -14.28
CA LEU A 217 -0.49 12.51 -14.71
C LEU A 217 -1.88 12.93 -14.20
N ALA A 218 -2.36 12.35 -13.09
CA ALA A 218 -3.65 12.70 -12.49
C ALA A 218 -3.91 14.21 -12.25
N ILE A 219 -2.88 15.07 -12.06
CA ILE A 219 -3.10 16.51 -11.78
C ILE A 219 -2.06 17.46 -12.44
N ILE A 220 -0.98 16.98 -13.06
CA ILE A 220 0.10 17.90 -13.49
C ILE A 220 0.55 17.53 -14.90
N TRP A 221 0.18 18.35 -15.91
CA TRP A 221 1.00 18.79 -17.07
C TRP A 221 0.26 19.09 -18.39
N ILE A 222 -1.03 18.79 -18.56
CA ILE A 222 -1.70 19.07 -19.87
C ILE A 222 -2.14 20.54 -20.01
N SER A 223 -2.06 21.36 -18.96
CA SER A 223 -2.35 22.80 -19.08
C SER A 223 -1.17 23.66 -19.58
N VAL A 224 0.04 23.13 -19.75
CA VAL A 224 1.24 23.98 -20.01
C VAL A 224 1.79 23.92 -21.44
N ARG A 225 1.26 23.11 -22.37
CA ARG A 225 1.85 23.03 -23.73
C ARG A 225 0.88 22.99 -24.92
N ALA A 226 -0.40 23.28 -24.75
CA ALA A 226 -1.28 23.47 -25.91
C ALA A 226 -1.03 24.81 -26.65
N SER A 227 -0.37 25.78 -26.00
CA SER A 227 -0.20 27.14 -26.54
C SER A 227 1.16 27.40 -27.19
N SER A 228 2.17 26.55 -27.03
CA SER A 228 3.56 26.87 -27.40
C SER A 228 4.13 26.12 -28.61
N TRP A 229 3.32 25.40 -29.38
CA TRP A 229 3.77 24.69 -30.59
C TRP A 229 3.43 25.38 -31.92
N LYS A 230 2.80 26.57 -31.89
CA LYS A 230 2.50 27.36 -33.11
C LYS A 230 3.69 28.16 -33.66
N SER A 231 4.81 28.24 -32.96
CA SER A 231 5.92 29.15 -33.33
C SER A 231 7.16 28.48 -33.95
N TYR A 232 7.14 27.17 -34.20
CA TYR A 232 8.30 26.45 -34.77
C TYR A 232 8.03 25.76 -36.12
N LEU A 233 6.91 26.06 -36.78
CA LEU A 233 6.60 25.53 -38.12
C LEU A 233 6.24 26.63 -39.15
N MET A 234 6.63 27.87 -38.87
CA MET A 234 6.65 28.96 -39.85
C MET A 234 7.97 29.72 -39.73
N MET A 235 9.06 29.07 -40.15
CA MET A 235 10.26 29.71 -40.71
C MET A 235 11.08 28.66 -41.47
#